data_AF-A0A059PFE6-F1
#
_entry.id   AF-A0A059PFE6-F1
#
_cell.length_a   1.000
_cell.length_b   1.000
_cell.length_c   1.000
_cell.angle_alpha   90.00
_cell.angle_beta   90.00
_cell.angle_gamma   90.00
#
_symmetry.space_group_name_H-M   'P 1'
#
loop_
_entity.id
_entity.type
_entity.pdbx_description
1 polymer ?
#
loop_
_entity_poly.entity_id
_entity_poly.type
_entity_poly.pdbx_seq_one_letter_code
_entity_poly.pdbx_strand_id
1 'polypeptide(L)'
;VAHENIVKLFGMATYQDETYLLMEYVEGGSLHDFLYGTVRRDYSVQEALRWALQCAEAVAYLHAMTPRPMLHRDIKPHNMLLTGIPGR
;
A
#
# COMPACT_ATOMS: atom_id res chain seq x y z
N VAL A 1 -14.00 -1.24 3.28
CA VAL A 1 -12.83 -0.43 2.88
C VAL A 1 -12.71 -0.55 1.37
N ALA A 2 -12.87 0.55 0.66
CA ALA A 2 -12.73 0.61 -0.80
C ALA A 2 -12.21 2.00 -1.16
N HIS A 3 -10.95 2.07 -1.57
CA HIS A 3 -10.23 3.31 -1.88
C HIS A 3 -9.13 2.98 -2.88
N GLU A 4 -8.85 3.86 -3.84
CA GLU A 4 -7.87 3.61 -4.91
C GLU A 4 -6.44 3.37 -4.40
N ASN A 5 -6.06 4.06 -3.31
CA ASN A 5 -4.75 3.93 -2.67
C ASN A 5 -4.71 2.86 -1.55
N ILE A 6 -5.66 1.93 -1.51
CA ILE A 6 -5.69 0.81 -0.55
C ILE A 6 -5.86 -0.50 -1.31
N VAL A 7 -4.92 -1.43 -1.11
CA VAL A 7 -4.94 -2.77 -1.70
C VAL A 7 -6.27 -3.45 -1.40
N LYS A 8 -6.95 -3.90 -2.45
CA LYS A 8 -8.25 -4.56 -2.37
C LYS A 8 -8.11 -5.95 -1.75
N LEU A 9 -8.83 -6.15 -0.64
CA LEU A 9 -9.07 -7.46 -0.05
C LEU A 9 -10.29 -8.11 -0.72
N PHE A 10 -10.09 -9.24 -1.39
CA PHE A 10 -11.17 -10.02 -1.98
C PHE A 10 -11.87 -10.92 -0.97
N GLY A 11 -11.13 -11.42 0.01
CA GLY A 11 -11.68 -12.28 1.06
C GLY A 11 -10.63 -12.78 2.03
N MET A 12 -11.08 -13.56 3.01
CA MET A 12 -10.22 -14.25 3.95
C MET A 12 -10.64 -15.71 4.06
N ALA A 13 -9.68 -16.57 4.40
CA ALA A 13 -9.91 -17.95 4.76
C ALA A 13 -9.20 -18.27 6.08
N THR A 14 -9.72 -19.22 6.83
CA THR A 14 -9.09 -19.74 8.05
C THR A 14 -8.93 -21.24 7.90
N TYR A 15 -7.72 -21.74 8.12
CA TYR A 15 -7.41 -23.17 8.04
C TYR A 15 -6.32 -23.51 9.05
N GLN A 16 -6.57 -24.51 9.91
CA GLN A 16 -5.63 -24.96 10.96
C GLN A 16 -5.09 -23.80 11.82
N ASP A 17 -6.00 -22.96 12.33
CA ASP A 17 -5.70 -21.76 13.13
C ASP A 17 -4.88 -20.66 12.42
N GLU A 18 -4.58 -20.82 11.14
CA GLU A 18 -3.92 -19.80 10.31
C GLU A 18 -4.94 -18.97 9.52
N THR A 19 -4.67 -17.67 9.40
CA THR A 19 -5.49 -16.72 8.62
C THR A 19 -4.83 -16.37 7.30
N TYR A 20 -5.57 -16.57 6.21
CA TYR A 20 -5.13 -16.28 4.86
C TYR A 20 -5.95 -15.11 4.31
N LEU A 21 -5.27 -14.14 3.70
CA LEU A 21 -5.90 -12.99 3.06
C LEU A 21 -5.74 -13.12 1.54
N LEU A 22 -6.86 -13.12 0.82
CA LEU A 22 -6.87 -13.05 -0.63
C LEU A 22 -6.98 -11.58 -1.04
N MET A 23 -5.93 -11.05 -1.64
CA MET A 23 -5.83 -9.63 -2.00
C MET A 23 -5.47 -9.49 -3.49
N GLU A 24 -5.68 -8.29 -4.04
CA GLU A 24 -5.14 -7.98 -5.37
C GLU A 24 -3.60 -8.05 -5.38
N TYR A 25 -3.06 -8.48 -6.51
CA TYR A 25 -1.62 -8.53 -6.72
C TYR A 25 -1.13 -7.22 -7.33
N VAL A 26 -0.15 -6.60 -6.67
CA VAL A 26 0.46 -5.34 -7.12
C VAL A 26 1.89 -5.64 -7.59
N GLU A 27 2.12 -5.56 -8.91
CA GLU A 27 3.33 -6.10 -9.56
C GLU A 27 4.63 -5.33 -9.24
N GLY A 28 4.55 -4.02 -8.97
CA GLY A 28 5.75 -3.17 -8.83
C GLY A 28 6.50 -3.31 -7.51
N GLY A 29 6.08 -4.22 -6.63
CA GLY A 29 6.70 -4.45 -5.33
C GLY A 29 6.47 -3.32 -4.34
N SER A 30 7.25 -3.31 -3.25
CA SER A 30 7.10 -2.27 -2.22
C SER A 30 7.95 -1.02 -2.53
N LEU A 31 7.54 0.12 -1.97
CA LEU A 31 8.32 1.35 -2.00
C LEU A 31 9.68 1.15 -1.30
N HIS A 32 9.75 0.27 -0.29
CA HIS A 32 11.01 -0.13 0.31
C HIS A 32 11.96 -0.75 -0.74
N ASP A 33 11.48 -1.69 -1.55
CA ASP A 33 12.28 -2.34 -2.59
C ASP A 33 12.73 -1.34 -3.66
N PHE A 34 11.89 -0.36 -3.98
CA PHE A 34 12.23 0.72 -4.90
C PHE A 34 13.36 1.60 -4.35
N LEU A 35 13.29 1.99 -3.07
CA LEU A 35 14.23 2.94 -2.45
C LEU A 35 15.55 2.31 -2.02
N TYR A 36 15.52 1.07 -1.53
CA TYR A 36 16.64 0.42 -0.86
C TYR A 36 17.05 -0.91 -1.51
N GLY A 37 16.40 -1.30 -2.60
CA GLY A 37 16.74 -2.50 -3.35
C GLY A 37 18.12 -2.42 -4.00
N THR A 38 18.57 -3.57 -4.52
CA THR A 38 19.86 -3.69 -5.21
C THR A 38 19.91 -2.91 -6.52
N VAL A 39 18.76 -2.71 -7.16
CA VAL A 39 18.62 -1.89 -8.36
C VAL A 39 18.38 -0.46 -7.94
N ARG A 40 19.38 0.40 -8.18
CA ARG A 40 19.21 1.85 -8.00
C ARG A 40 18.21 2.38 -9.02
N ARG A 41 17.22 3.10 -8.50
CA ARG A 41 16.21 3.80 -9.30
C ARG A 41 16.21 5.25 -8.88
N ASP A 42 16.25 6.14 -9.86
CA ASP A 42 16.07 7.56 -9.61
C ASP A 42 14.59 7.87 -9.45
N TYR A 43 14.29 8.86 -8.62
CA TYR A 43 12.97 9.43 -8.48
C TYR A 43 13.08 10.93 -8.24
N SER A 44 12.11 11.65 -8.75
CA SER A 44 11.95 13.08 -8.58
C SER A 44 11.27 13.41 -7.24
N VAL A 45 11.44 14.64 -6.76
CA VAL A 45 10.70 15.15 -5.61
C VAL A 45 9.18 15.08 -5.87
N GLN A 46 8.76 15.29 -7.11
CA GLN A 46 7.36 15.18 -7.52
C GLN A 46 6.81 13.76 -7.35
N GLU A 47 7.59 12.72 -7.65
CA GLU A 47 7.21 11.33 -7.40
C GLU A 47 7.08 11.04 -5.91
N ALA A 48 8.04 11.50 -5.10
CA ALA A 48 8.00 11.34 -3.66
C ALA A 48 6.75 12.01 -3.04
N LEU A 49 6.43 13.24 -3.49
CA LEU A 49 5.22 13.95 -3.05
C LEU A 49 3.94 13.23 -3.48
N ARG A 50 3.90 12.62 -4.67
CA ARG A 50 2.75 11.82 -5.12
C ARG A 50 2.53 10.60 -4.21
N TRP A 51 3.59 9.82 -3.92
CA TRP A 51 3.48 8.66 -3.02
C TRP A 51 3.01 9.06 -1.61
N ALA A 52 3.54 10.17 -1.08
CA ALA A 52 3.16 10.69 0.22
C ALA A 52 1.68 11.15 0.24
N LEU A 53 1.23 11.85 -0.80
CA LEU A 53 -0.16 12.29 -0.93
C LEU A 53 -1.12 11.10 -1.00
N GLN A 54 -0.83 10.11 -1.84
CA GLN A 54 -1.65 8.89 -1.97
C GLN A 54 -1.78 8.14 -0.64
N CYS A 55 -0.68 8.03 0.11
CA CYS A 55 -0.69 7.45 1.45
C CYS A 55 -1.55 8.27 2.41
N ALA A 56 -1.40 9.60 2.41
CA ALA A 56 -2.17 10.48 3.28
C ALA A 56 -3.69 10.41 2.99
N GLU A 57 -4.09 10.33 1.72
CA GLU A 57 -5.49 10.15 1.31
C GLU A 57 -6.07 8.82 1.80
N ALA A 58 -5.32 7.72 1.65
CA ALA A 58 -5.72 6.41 2.18
C ALA A 58 -5.91 6.44 3.69
N VAL A 59 -4.98 7.07 4.42
CA VAL A 59 -5.05 7.21 5.88
C VAL A 59 -6.23 8.08 6.29
N ALA A 60 -6.44 9.21 5.60
CA ALA A 60 -7.59 10.09 5.84
C ALA A 60 -8.92 9.34 5.64
N TYR A 61 -9.02 8.54 4.57
CA TYR A 61 -10.18 7.68 4.33
C TYR A 61 -10.42 6.69 5.48
N LEU A 62 -9.38 5.97 5.93
CA LEU A 62 -9.49 5.02 7.04
C LEU A 62 -9.91 5.69 8.36
N HIS A 63 -9.35 6.88 8.63
CA HIS A 63 -9.64 7.64 9.84
C HIS A 63 -11.03 8.27 9.84
N ALA A 64 -11.59 8.57 8.66
CA ALA A 64 -12.94 9.10 8.51
C ALA A 64 -14.04 8.02 8.67
N MET A 65 -13.68 6.74 8.74
CA MET A 65 -14.66 5.65 8.84
C MET A 65 -15.49 5.73 10.13
N THR A 66 -16.80 5.49 9.98
CA THR A 66 -17.78 5.43 11.08
C THR A 66 -18.38 4.03 11.21
N PRO A 67 -18.83 3.60 12.42
CA PRO A 67 -18.86 4.34 13.69
C PRO A 67 -17.50 4.46 14.38
N ARG A 68 -16.50 3.71 13.90
CA ARG A 68 -15.16 3.70 14.48
C ARG A 68 -14.11 3.89 13.39
N PRO A 69 -13.19 4.85 13.55
CA PRO A 69 -12.02 5.01 12.70
C PRO A 69 -11.19 3.72 12.65
N MET A 70 -10.69 3.38 11.46
CA MET A 70 -9.76 2.28 11.28
C MET A 70 -8.32 2.80 11.36
N LEU A 71 -7.50 2.23 12.24
CA LEU A 71 -6.09 2.58 12.35
C LEU A 71 -5.24 1.52 11.65
N HIS A 72 -4.40 1.92 10.70
CA HIS A 72 -3.48 0.98 10.02
C HIS A 72 -2.40 0.44 10.97
N ARG A 73 -1.84 1.30 11.84
CA ARG A 73 -0.82 0.98 12.87
C ARG A 73 0.58 0.53 12.37
N ASP A 74 0.78 0.34 11.08
CA ASP A 74 2.05 -0.16 10.52
C ASP A 74 2.37 0.53 9.18
N ILE A 75 2.27 1.85 9.15
CA ILE A 75 2.59 2.63 7.95
C ILE A 75 4.11 2.73 7.84
N LYS A 76 4.65 2.11 6.78
CA LYS A 76 6.07 2.09 6.46
C LYS A 76 6.24 1.76 4.96
N PRO A 77 7.41 2.05 4.35
CA PRO A 77 7.63 1.80 2.92
C PRO A 77 7.40 0.34 2.46
N HIS A 78 7.55 -0.64 3.35
CA HIS A 78 7.29 -2.06 3.06
C HIS A 78 5.80 -2.35 2.77
N ASN A 79 4.90 -1.55 3.34
CA ASN A 79 3.45 -1.73 3.20
C ASN A 79 2.84 -0.75 2.18
N MET A 80 3.67 -0.04 1.41
CA MET A 80 3.26 0.84 0.32
C MET A 80 3.68 0.18 -0.99
N LEU A 81 2.71 -0.34 -1.76
CA LEU A 81 3.00 -1.07 -3.01
C LEU A 81 2.89 -0.14 -4.22
N LEU A 82 3.70 -0.40 -5.25
CA LEU A 82 3.73 0.39 -6.49
C LEU A 82 3.08 -0.38 -7.64
N THR A 83 2.16 0.24 -8.37
CA THR A 83 1.40 -0.40 -9.47
C THR A 83 2.16 -0.48 -10.79
N GLY A 84 3.35 0.13 -10.88
CA GLY A 84 4.22 0.05 -12.05
C GLY A 84 5.57 0.72 -11.81
N ILE A 85 6.58 0.33 -12.58
CA ILE A 85 7.89 1.00 -12.61
C ILE A 85 7.81 2.04 -13.73
N PRO A 86 7.98 3.35 -13.48
CA PRO A 86 8.06 4.34 -14.54
C PRO A 86 9.16 3.94 -15.55
N GLY A 87 8.83 3.84 -16.84
CA GLY A 87 9.79 3.53 -17.90
C GLY A 87 9.87 2.08 -18.37
N ARG A 88 8.87 1.25 -18.05
CA ARG A 88 8.49 0.08 -18.86
C ARG A 88 7.14 0.33 -19.53
#